data_AF-D4VB18-F1
#
_entry.id   AF-D4VB18-F1
#
_cell.length_a   1.000
_cell.length_b   1.000
_cell.length_c   1.000
_cell.angle_alpha   90.00
_cell.angle_beta   90.00
_cell.angle_gamma   90.00
#
_symmetry.space_group_name_H-M   'P 1'
#
loop_
_entity.id
_entity.type
_entity.pdbx_description
1 polymer ?
#
loop_
_entity_poly.entity_id
_entity_poly.type
_entity_poly.pdbx_seq_one_letter_code
_entity_poly.pdbx_strand_id
1 'polypeptide(L)'
;MEMSKKIMTKNTDKQAIDNLADNFNGYAALLRKIKQRVLVAQQRAIYAANEEMLRMYWDIGGMLRQSQDADGWGKKTLQRLSVDLKNDYSEIKGFSVRNMQCMIQFFNEYNQELTMVKGADSSIAQSMIAQLGEYNFSFPIKHLGWTHNLILLQQVKDIRARYWYMVQSITSHWNTRYLQEAIKLDDYGKHGALANNFTETLPVPEVNDVKSMLKDPYIFDMLTFTDQYNERDVEIGLVKHVEKFLVEMGAGFAFMGRQYHIEVSGDDYYN
;
A
#
# COMPACT_ATOMS: atom_id res chain seq x y z
N MET A 1 -43.89 -38.54 -26.89
CA MET A 1 -42.59 -39.24 -27.03
C MET A 1 -41.53 -38.25 -27.53
N GLU A 2 -41.35 -37.13 -26.82
CA GLU A 2 -40.54 -36.00 -27.31
C GLU A 2 -39.78 -35.28 -26.18
N MET A 3 -39.53 -35.98 -25.07
CA MET A 3 -38.72 -35.47 -23.95
C MET A 3 -37.36 -36.17 -23.79
N SER A 4 -37.09 -37.27 -24.50
CA SER A 4 -35.80 -38.00 -24.37
C SER A 4 -34.72 -37.55 -25.35
N LYS A 5 -35.01 -36.72 -26.37
CA LYS A 5 -33.99 -36.24 -27.33
C LYS A 5 -33.22 -34.99 -26.87
N LYS A 6 -33.74 -34.24 -25.89
CA LYS A 6 -33.16 -32.95 -25.46
C LYS A 6 -32.10 -33.08 -24.34
N ILE A 7 -32.04 -34.24 -23.68
CA ILE A 7 -31.09 -34.52 -22.59
C ILE A 7 -29.78 -35.11 -23.15
N MET A 8 -29.84 -35.83 -24.29
CA MET A 8 -28.67 -36.45 -24.93
C MET A 8 -27.77 -35.46 -25.71
N THR A 9 -28.26 -34.28 -26.10
CA THR A 9 -27.44 -33.27 -26.80
C THR A 9 -26.65 -32.36 -25.86
N LYS A 10 -27.15 -32.14 -24.63
CA LYS A 10 -26.49 -31.24 -23.66
C LYS A 10 -25.27 -31.83 -22.98
N ASN A 11 -25.16 -33.16 -22.93
CA ASN A 11 -24.06 -33.87 -22.27
C ASN A 11 -22.82 -33.99 -23.19
N THR A 12 -23.05 -34.05 -24.51
CA THR A 12 -21.99 -34.12 -25.53
C THR A 12 -21.25 -32.79 -25.68
N ASP A 13 -21.94 -31.65 -25.51
CA ASP A 13 -21.32 -30.31 -25.57
C ASP A 13 -20.45 -30.01 -24.34
N LYS A 14 -20.84 -30.48 -23.14
CA LYS A 14 -20.02 -30.30 -21.92
C LYS A 14 -18.74 -31.13 -21.98
N GLN A 15 -18.84 -32.39 -22.42
CA GLN A 15 -17.65 -33.22 -22.66
C GLN A 15 -16.78 -32.69 -23.82
N ALA A 16 -17.35 -32.04 -24.84
CA ALA A 16 -16.57 -31.42 -25.92
C ALA A 16 -15.84 -30.15 -25.47
N ILE A 17 -16.44 -29.36 -24.56
CA ILE A 17 -15.83 -28.14 -23.99
C ILE A 17 -14.74 -28.50 -22.97
N ASP A 18 -14.95 -29.52 -22.14
CA ASP A 18 -13.94 -30.01 -21.20
C ASP A 18 -12.75 -30.66 -21.94
N ASN A 19 -12.99 -31.37 -23.05
CA ASN A 19 -11.92 -31.94 -23.89
C ASN A 19 -11.17 -30.90 -24.76
N LEU A 20 -11.68 -29.67 -24.91
CA LEU A 20 -11.00 -28.58 -25.62
C LEU A 20 -10.01 -27.84 -24.72
N ALA A 21 -10.16 -27.94 -23.40
CA ALA A 21 -9.29 -27.31 -22.40
C ALA A 21 -7.93 -28.02 -22.25
N ASP A 22 -7.85 -29.32 -22.59
CA ASP A 22 -6.65 -30.15 -22.39
C ASP A 22 -5.68 -30.20 -23.58
N ASN A 23 -6.00 -29.57 -24.73
CA ASN A 23 -5.19 -29.68 -25.96
C ASN A 23 -4.56 -28.39 -26.47
N PHE A 24 -4.57 -27.29 -25.71
CA PHE A 24 -3.67 -26.17 -26.01
C PHE A 24 -2.33 -26.38 -25.30
N ASN A 25 -1.42 -27.09 -25.97
CA ASN A 25 -0.01 -27.16 -25.58
C ASN A 25 0.57 -25.73 -25.50
N GLY A 26 0.54 -25.13 -24.31
CA GLY A 26 0.98 -23.76 -24.06
C GLY A 26 -0.04 -22.84 -23.38
N TYR A 27 -1.31 -23.22 -23.19
CA TYR A 27 -2.30 -22.36 -22.50
C TYR A 27 -1.88 -22.03 -21.07
N ALA A 28 -1.44 -23.01 -20.29
CA ALA A 28 -0.96 -22.78 -18.93
C ALA A 28 0.25 -21.82 -18.89
N ALA A 29 1.16 -21.95 -19.86
CA ALA A 29 2.31 -21.05 -20.00
C ALA A 29 1.89 -19.63 -20.40
N LEU A 30 0.94 -19.49 -21.34
CA LEU A 30 0.36 -18.20 -21.75
C LEU A 30 -0.39 -17.54 -20.60
N LEU A 31 -1.24 -18.28 -19.88
CA LEU A 31 -1.97 -17.81 -18.72
C LEU A 31 -1.02 -17.30 -17.64
N ARG A 32 0.07 -18.03 -17.35
CA ARG A 32 1.11 -17.58 -16.42
C ARG A 32 1.79 -16.29 -16.88
N LYS A 33 2.12 -16.16 -18.17
CA LYS A 33 2.70 -14.93 -18.74
C LYS A 33 1.75 -13.74 -18.65
N ILE A 34 0.47 -13.93 -18.96
CA ILE A 34 -0.55 -12.88 -18.87
C ILE A 34 -0.75 -12.46 -17.42
N LYS A 35 -0.91 -13.41 -16.49
CA LYS A 35 -1.01 -13.13 -15.05
C LYS A 35 0.20 -12.33 -14.57
N GLN A 36 1.41 -12.72 -14.96
CA GLN A 36 2.62 -11.98 -14.59
C GLN A 36 2.62 -10.55 -15.17
N ARG A 37 2.19 -10.37 -16.43
CA ARG A 37 2.14 -9.05 -17.06
C ARG A 37 1.13 -8.12 -16.40
N VAL A 38 -0.02 -8.65 -15.99
CA VAL A 38 -1.05 -7.93 -15.23
C VAL A 38 -0.51 -7.53 -13.86
N LEU A 39 0.11 -8.46 -13.13
CA LEU A 39 0.70 -8.19 -11.81
C LEU A 39 1.78 -7.09 -11.89
N VAL A 40 2.67 -7.16 -12.88
CA VAL A 40 3.70 -6.12 -13.10
C VAL A 40 3.07 -4.77 -13.46
N ALA A 41 1.98 -4.75 -14.22
CA ALA A 41 1.27 -3.50 -14.55
C ALA A 41 0.66 -2.86 -13.30
N GLN A 42 -0.03 -3.65 -12.47
CA GLN A 42 -0.61 -3.21 -11.21
C GLN A 42 0.47 -2.69 -10.25
N GLN A 43 1.55 -3.43 -10.10
CA GLN A 43 2.70 -3.03 -9.29
C GLN A 43 3.27 -1.67 -9.69
N ARG A 44 3.49 -1.45 -10.99
CA ARG A 44 3.98 -0.17 -11.50
C ARG A 44 3.01 0.98 -11.24
N ALA A 45 1.71 0.75 -11.41
CA ALA A 45 0.70 1.76 -11.12
C ALA A 45 0.70 2.13 -9.63
N ILE A 46 0.80 1.15 -8.74
CA ILE A 46 0.81 1.37 -7.29
C ILE A 46 2.07 2.12 -6.85
N TYR A 47 3.24 1.77 -7.37
CA TYR A 47 4.46 2.53 -7.05
C TYR A 47 4.43 3.94 -7.61
N ALA A 48 3.93 4.14 -8.82
CA ALA A 48 3.79 5.49 -9.39
C ALA A 48 2.84 6.35 -8.53
N ALA A 49 1.70 5.80 -8.13
CA ALA A 49 0.78 6.49 -7.23
C ALA A 49 1.43 6.77 -5.85
N ASN A 50 2.12 5.80 -5.26
CA ASN A 50 2.84 6.00 -4.00
C ASN A 50 3.88 7.12 -4.11
N GLU A 51 4.69 7.11 -5.17
CA GLU A 51 5.70 8.15 -5.40
C GLU A 51 5.06 9.53 -5.50
N GLU A 52 3.98 9.67 -6.28
CA GLU A 52 3.27 10.95 -6.42
C GLU A 52 2.60 11.40 -5.11
N MET A 53 2.04 10.47 -4.32
CA MET A 53 1.52 10.79 -2.98
C MET A 53 2.63 11.32 -2.07
N LEU A 54 3.79 10.66 -2.03
CA LEU A 54 4.92 11.07 -1.20
C LEU A 54 5.46 12.45 -1.63
N ARG A 55 5.54 12.71 -2.94
CA ARG A 55 5.92 14.03 -3.48
C ARG A 55 4.92 15.11 -3.11
N MET A 56 3.63 14.85 -3.31
CA MET A 56 2.56 15.76 -2.92
C MET A 56 2.63 16.11 -1.43
N TYR A 57 2.83 15.12 -0.56
CA TYR A 57 2.99 15.35 0.88
C TYR A 57 4.26 16.13 1.22
N TRP A 58 5.36 15.89 0.50
CA TRP A 58 6.58 16.68 0.64
C TRP A 58 6.35 18.15 0.23
N ASP A 59 5.71 18.39 -0.92
CA ASP A 59 5.39 19.72 -1.42
C ASP A 59 4.47 20.50 -0.47
N ILE A 60 3.41 19.86 0.02
CA ILE A 60 2.51 20.44 1.04
C ILE A 60 3.30 20.78 2.30
N GLY A 61 4.19 19.88 2.74
CA GLY A 61 5.07 20.14 3.87
C GLY A 61 5.92 21.40 3.69
N GLY A 62 6.44 21.61 2.48
CA GLY A 62 7.20 22.80 2.10
C GLY A 62 6.37 24.08 2.09
N MET A 63 5.18 24.04 1.47
CA MET A 63 4.24 25.17 1.46
C MET A 63 3.85 25.58 2.89
N LEU A 64 3.51 24.60 3.72
CA LEU A 64 3.16 24.83 5.12
C LEU A 64 4.34 25.40 5.91
N ARG A 65 5.56 24.90 5.69
CA ARG A 65 6.75 25.42 6.35
C ARG A 65 7.03 26.87 5.97
N GLN A 66 6.91 27.20 4.69
CA GLN A 66 7.07 28.57 4.19
C GLN A 66 6.02 29.50 4.80
N SER A 67 4.75 29.10 4.89
CA SER A 67 3.70 29.89 5.55
C SER A 67 3.92 30.04 7.07
N GLN A 68 4.53 29.04 7.73
CA GLN A 68 4.93 29.19 9.13
C GLN A 68 6.01 30.25 9.31
N ASP A 69 7.03 30.23 8.45
CA ASP A 69 8.17 31.14 8.54
C ASP A 69 7.81 32.58 8.10
N ALA A 70 6.93 32.75 7.10
CA ALA A 70 6.53 34.07 6.58
C ALA A 70 5.39 34.72 7.37
N ASP A 71 4.33 33.96 7.67
CA ASP A 71 3.06 34.51 8.18
C ASP A 71 2.77 34.10 9.63
N GLY A 72 3.67 33.34 10.27
CA GLY A 72 3.52 32.89 11.65
C GLY A 72 2.41 31.86 11.85
N TRP A 73 2.13 31.03 10.84
CA TRP A 73 1.02 30.06 10.89
C TRP A 73 1.13 29.12 12.09
N GLY A 74 0.16 29.24 13.00
CA GLY A 74 0.07 28.41 14.19
C GLY A 74 -0.92 27.26 14.07
N LYS A 75 -1.16 26.60 15.19
CA LYS A 75 -2.12 25.48 15.33
C LYS A 75 -3.54 25.83 14.82
N LYS A 76 -4.01 27.06 15.04
CA LYS A 76 -5.35 27.49 14.61
C LYS A 76 -5.49 27.56 13.09
N THR A 77 -4.46 28.02 12.38
CA THR A 77 -4.48 28.10 10.91
C THR A 77 -4.45 26.71 10.29
N LEU A 78 -3.65 25.80 10.84
CA LEU A 78 -3.65 24.38 10.43
C LEU A 78 -5.01 23.70 10.67
N GLN A 79 -5.68 24.02 11.79
CA GLN A 79 -7.03 23.51 12.06
C GLN A 79 -8.03 23.97 11.00
N ARG A 80 -8.01 25.27 10.65
CA ARG A 80 -8.87 25.80 9.60
C ARG A 80 -8.56 25.15 8.24
N LEU A 81 -7.30 25.09 7.84
CA LEU A 81 -6.89 24.46 6.59
C LEU A 81 -7.31 22.98 6.53
N SER A 82 -7.18 22.25 7.64
CA SER A 82 -7.61 20.85 7.73
C SER A 82 -9.10 20.69 7.50
N VAL A 83 -9.92 21.61 8.00
CA VAL A 83 -11.37 21.63 7.76
C VAL A 83 -11.66 21.99 6.30
N ASP A 84 -11.04 23.05 5.79
CA ASP A 84 -11.25 23.52 4.42
C ASP A 84 -10.90 22.42 3.40
N LEU A 85 -9.72 21.79 3.51
CA LEU A 85 -9.32 20.70 2.62
C LEU A 85 -10.17 19.44 2.77
N LYS A 86 -10.65 19.13 3.97
CA LYS A 86 -11.55 17.98 4.16
C LYS A 86 -12.92 18.22 3.50
N ASN A 87 -13.38 19.46 3.46
CA ASN A 87 -14.64 19.81 2.80
C ASN A 87 -14.48 19.79 1.28
N ASP A 88 -13.37 20.30 0.75
CA ASP A 88 -13.11 20.34 -0.70
C ASP A 88 -12.73 18.96 -1.26
N TYR A 89 -12.11 18.11 -0.43
CA TYR A 89 -11.61 16.77 -0.80
C TYR A 89 -12.09 15.70 0.18
N SER A 90 -13.40 15.50 0.30
CA SER A 90 -13.99 14.57 1.28
C SER A 90 -13.57 13.11 1.09
N GLU A 91 -13.29 12.70 -0.15
CA GLU A 91 -12.88 11.33 -0.49
C GLU A 91 -11.38 11.08 -0.19
N ILE A 92 -10.56 12.13 -0.12
CA ILE A 92 -9.11 12.00 0.06
C ILE A 92 -8.77 12.16 1.54
N LYS A 93 -8.39 11.05 2.18
CA LYS A 93 -7.81 11.10 3.52
C LYS A 93 -6.35 11.57 3.43
N GLY A 94 -5.86 12.23 4.48
CA GLY A 94 -4.50 12.79 4.48
C GLY A 94 -4.42 14.19 5.06
N PHE A 95 -5.52 14.94 5.08
CA PHE A 95 -5.51 16.34 5.47
C PHE A 95 -5.88 16.59 6.95
N SER A 96 -5.61 15.63 7.84
CA SER A 96 -5.72 15.90 9.27
C SER A 96 -4.59 16.82 9.74
N VAL A 97 -4.86 17.66 10.75
CA VAL A 97 -3.83 18.53 11.36
C VAL A 97 -2.57 17.76 11.73
N ARG A 98 -2.72 16.56 12.33
CA ARG A 98 -1.59 15.71 12.70
C ARG A 98 -0.80 15.28 11.47
N ASN A 99 -1.47 14.88 10.40
CA ASN A 99 -0.78 14.43 9.20
C ASN A 99 -0.09 15.60 8.47
N MET A 100 -0.66 16.79 8.46
CA MET A 100 0.00 18.00 7.95
C MET A 100 1.28 18.33 8.74
N GLN A 101 1.28 18.17 10.06
CA GLN A 101 2.50 18.30 10.86
C GLN A 101 3.54 17.24 10.47
N CYS A 102 3.09 16.03 10.16
CA CYS A 102 3.95 14.97 9.64
C CYS A 102 4.50 15.30 8.26
N MET A 103 3.72 15.94 7.37
CA MET A 103 4.17 16.45 6.07
C MET A 103 5.27 17.50 6.22
N ILE A 104 5.10 18.46 7.15
CA ILE A 104 6.15 19.45 7.47
C ILE A 104 7.42 18.74 7.96
N GLN A 105 7.28 17.77 8.87
CA GLN A 105 8.43 17.00 9.36
C GLN A 105 9.11 16.22 8.23
N PHE A 106 8.33 15.59 7.35
CA PHE A 106 8.81 14.84 6.21
C PHE A 106 9.56 15.73 5.22
N PHE A 107 9.02 16.91 4.92
CA PHE A 107 9.69 17.94 4.12
C PHE A 107 11.00 18.37 4.76
N ASN A 108 11.03 18.63 6.08
CA ASN A 108 12.25 19.06 6.76
C ASN A 108 13.34 17.98 6.77
N GLU A 109 12.95 16.71 6.78
CA GLU A 109 13.90 15.61 6.87
C GLU A 109 14.44 15.18 5.51
N TYR A 110 13.63 15.11 4.45
CA TYR A 110 14.04 14.50 3.18
C TYR A 110 14.18 15.50 2.04
N ASN A 111 15.08 15.23 1.09
CA ASN A 111 15.20 16.02 -0.13
C ASN A 111 14.02 15.79 -1.09
N GLN A 112 13.89 16.66 -2.10
CA GLN A 112 12.80 16.58 -3.10
C GLN A 112 12.83 15.27 -3.90
N GLU A 113 14.02 14.74 -4.16
CA GLU A 113 14.20 13.48 -4.87
C GLU A 113 13.76 12.26 -4.06
N LEU A 114 13.45 12.42 -2.77
CA LEU A 114 13.10 11.34 -1.84
C LEU A 114 14.16 10.23 -1.80
N THR A 115 15.43 10.65 -1.80
CA THR A 115 16.60 9.75 -1.83
C THR A 115 17.57 10.02 -0.68
N MET A 116 17.58 11.21 -0.10
CA MET A 116 18.53 11.61 0.94
C MET A 116 17.86 12.47 2.02
N VAL A 117 18.52 12.57 3.18
CA VAL A 117 18.14 13.50 4.25
C VAL A 117 18.63 14.91 3.92
N LYS A 118 17.81 15.96 4.14
CA LYS A 118 18.25 17.37 4.05
C LYS A 118 19.31 17.59 5.12
N GLY A 119 20.54 17.84 4.69
CA GLY A 119 21.59 18.27 5.61
C GLY A 119 21.15 19.55 6.33
N ALA A 120 21.36 19.62 7.64
CA ALA A 120 21.25 20.88 8.36
C ALA A 120 22.14 21.92 7.64
N ASP A 121 21.56 23.09 7.34
CA ASP A 121 22.17 24.16 6.54
C ASP A 121 23.68 24.28 6.75
N SER A 122 24.45 24.23 5.67
CA SER A 122 25.84 24.63 5.76
C SER A 122 26.45 24.97 4.41
N SER A 123 26.47 26.26 4.13
CA SER A 123 27.41 26.95 3.25
C SER A 123 28.90 26.74 3.60
N ILE A 124 29.23 25.77 4.47
CA ILE A 124 30.58 25.36 4.86
C ILE A 124 30.69 23.82 4.97
N ALA A 125 29.61 23.08 5.25
CA ALA A 125 29.67 21.62 5.36
C ALA A 125 29.38 20.88 4.06
N GLN A 126 29.13 21.55 2.93
CA GLN A 126 29.46 20.94 1.63
C GLN A 126 30.94 20.53 1.58
N SER A 127 31.83 21.27 2.23
CA SER A 127 33.27 20.96 2.31
C SER A 127 33.58 19.81 3.28
N MET A 128 32.77 19.60 4.33
CA MET A 128 32.94 18.48 5.28
C MET A 128 32.18 17.21 4.86
N ILE A 129 31.03 17.34 4.20
CA ILE A 129 30.29 16.21 3.59
C ILE A 129 31.08 15.65 2.40
N ALA A 130 31.79 16.50 1.65
CA ALA A 130 32.76 16.05 0.64
C ALA A 130 34.02 15.37 1.23
N GLN A 131 34.32 15.59 2.52
CA GLN A 131 35.44 14.93 3.21
C GLN A 131 35.03 13.63 3.94
N LEU A 132 33.73 13.36 4.09
CA LEU A 132 33.18 12.14 4.65
C LEU A 132 32.71 11.21 3.52
N GLY A 133 33.66 10.57 2.85
CA GLY A 133 33.43 9.54 1.84
C GLY A 133 32.82 8.22 2.36
N GLU A 134 31.99 8.22 3.42
CA GLU A 134 31.55 6.99 4.09
C GLU A 134 30.04 6.69 4.03
N TYR A 135 29.20 7.57 3.47
CA TYR A 135 27.75 7.32 3.41
C TYR A 135 27.19 7.41 1.99
N ASN A 136 27.53 6.43 1.15
CA ASN A 136 26.95 6.22 -0.18
C ASN A 136 25.69 5.35 -0.13
N PHE A 137 24.68 5.70 0.68
CA PHE A 137 23.38 5.02 0.62
C PHE A 137 22.24 5.98 0.29
N SER A 138 21.48 5.63 -0.76
CA SER A 138 20.24 6.29 -1.14
C SER A 138 19.09 5.63 -0.39
N PHE A 139 18.32 6.42 0.36
CA PHE A 139 17.13 5.96 1.05
C PHE A 139 16.07 5.51 0.03
N PRO A 140 15.45 4.33 0.21
CA PRO A 140 14.39 3.86 -0.68
C PRO A 140 13.01 4.35 -0.25
N ILE A 141 12.89 5.66 0.00
CA ILE A 141 11.68 6.28 0.55
C ILE A 141 10.45 5.96 -0.31
N LYS A 142 10.62 6.00 -1.64
CA LYS A 142 9.59 5.73 -2.65
C LYS A 142 9.10 4.28 -2.68
N HIS A 143 9.88 3.35 -2.13
CA HIS A 143 9.57 1.92 -2.07
C HIS A 143 8.82 1.55 -0.79
N LEU A 144 8.47 2.53 0.05
CA LEU A 144 7.69 2.34 1.26
C LEU A 144 6.44 3.22 1.20
N GLY A 145 5.36 2.75 1.81
CA GLY A 145 4.15 3.56 1.96
C GLY A 145 4.35 4.75 2.91
N TRP A 146 3.41 5.68 2.92
CA TRP A 146 3.45 6.83 3.82
C TRP A 146 3.54 6.42 5.29
N THR A 147 2.77 5.41 5.69
CA THR A 147 2.74 4.96 7.09
C THR A 147 4.08 4.38 7.54
N HIS A 148 4.75 3.58 6.70
CA HIS A 148 6.10 3.08 6.97
C HIS A 148 7.10 4.22 7.13
N ASN A 149 7.12 5.14 6.16
CA ASN A 149 8.00 6.30 6.19
C ASN A 149 7.76 7.14 7.45
N LEU A 150 6.50 7.29 7.88
CA LEU A 150 6.16 8.02 9.09
C LEU A 150 6.64 7.35 10.37
N ILE A 151 6.45 6.03 10.49
CA ILE A 151 6.95 5.24 11.63
C ILE A 151 8.46 5.41 11.75
N LEU A 152 9.18 5.25 10.65
CA LEU A 152 10.64 5.38 10.58
C LEU A 152 11.11 6.79 10.97
N LEU A 153 10.46 7.81 10.44
CA LEU A 153 10.76 9.22 10.73
C LEU A 153 10.51 9.58 12.21
N GLN A 154 9.44 9.04 12.79
CA GLN A 154 9.05 9.35 14.16
C GLN A 154 9.86 8.57 15.19
N GLN A 155 10.10 7.27 14.95
CA GLN A 155 10.65 6.35 15.95
C GLN A 155 12.15 6.10 15.79
N VAL A 156 12.73 6.29 14.60
CA VAL A 156 14.13 5.95 14.33
C VAL A 156 14.93 7.22 13.98
N LYS A 157 15.64 7.77 14.98
CA LYS A 157 16.42 9.00 14.84
C LYS A 157 17.80 8.78 14.25
N ASP A 158 18.44 7.64 14.53
CA ASP A 158 19.71 7.28 13.90
C ASP A 158 19.49 6.98 12.41
N ILE A 159 20.25 7.67 11.56
CA ILE A 159 20.10 7.62 10.10
C ILE A 159 20.46 6.24 9.55
N ARG A 160 21.46 5.56 10.12
CA ARG A 160 21.90 4.22 9.67
C ARG A 160 20.89 3.16 10.08
N ALA A 161 20.39 3.23 11.31
CA ALA A 161 19.29 2.39 11.78
C ALA A 161 18.06 2.59 10.90
N ARG A 162 17.71 3.85 10.58
CA ARG A 162 16.55 4.14 9.72
C ARG A 162 16.72 3.52 8.34
N TYR A 163 17.88 3.69 7.71
CA TYR A 163 18.18 3.07 6.43
C TYR A 163 18.11 1.54 6.52
N TRP A 164 18.71 0.93 7.54
CA TRP A 164 18.66 -0.52 7.74
C TRP A 164 17.22 -1.03 7.86
N TYR A 165 16.38 -0.38 8.66
CA TYR A 165 14.97 -0.73 8.80
C TYR A 165 14.17 -0.54 7.50
N MET A 166 14.52 0.46 6.68
CA MET A 166 13.93 0.63 5.35
C MET A 166 14.29 -0.54 4.44
N VAL A 167 15.58 -0.89 4.36
CA VAL A 167 16.06 -2.02 3.57
C VAL A 167 15.37 -3.30 4.03
N GLN A 168 15.38 -3.60 5.33
CA GLN A 168 14.72 -4.80 5.88
C GLN A 168 13.22 -4.82 5.62
N SER A 169 12.55 -3.68 5.69
CA SER A 169 11.11 -3.62 5.41
C SER A 169 10.80 -4.00 3.96
N ILE A 170 11.68 -3.64 3.03
CA ILE A 170 11.54 -3.97 1.60
C ILE A 170 11.96 -5.41 1.34
N THR A 171 13.17 -5.81 1.75
CA THR A 171 13.71 -7.15 1.45
C THR A 171 12.93 -8.26 2.14
N SER A 172 12.49 -8.01 3.37
CA SER A 172 11.80 -8.98 4.22
C SER A 172 10.29 -8.75 4.26
N HIS A 173 9.77 -7.84 3.44
CA HIS A 173 8.34 -7.59 3.25
C HIS A 173 7.60 -7.25 4.56
N TRP A 174 8.21 -6.43 5.42
CA TRP A 174 7.62 -6.10 6.71
C TRP A 174 6.42 -5.18 6.52
N ASN A 175 5.28 -5.62 7.03
CA ASN A 175 4.16 -4.71 7.24
C ASN A 175 4.46 -3.71 8.37
N THR A 176 3.66 -2.65 8.48
CA THR A 176 3.84 -1.59 9.47
C THR A 176 3.86 -2.11 10.92
N ARG A 177 3.08 -3.15 11.22
CA ARG A 177 3.03 -3.78 12.55
C ARG A 177 4.34 -4.49 12.88
N TYR A 178 4.85 -5.27 11.95
CA TYR A 178 6.12 -5.98 12.13
C TYR A 178 7.27 -4.98 12.26
N LEU A 179 7.31 -3.93 11.41
CA LEU A 179 8.30 -2.86 11.53
C LEU A 179 8.31 -2.23 12.93
N GLN A 180 7.14 -1.92 13.49
CA GLN A 180 7.05 -1.37 14.85
C GLN A 180 7.57 -2.35 15.90
N GLU A 181 7.26 -3.64 15.79
CA GLU A 181 7.79 -4.65 16.71
C GLU A 181 9.32 -4.80 16.57
N ALA A 182 9.85 -4.83 15.35
CA ALA A 182 11.29 -4.90 15.10
C ALA A 182 12.06 -3.68 15.64
N ILE A 183 11.44 -2.50 15.61
CA ILE A 183 11.98 -1.28 16.26
C ILE A 183 11.95 -1.43 17.78
N LYS A 184 10.82 -1.89 18.36
CA LYS A 184 10.70 -2.11 19.82
C LYS A 184 11.70 -3.13 20.35
N LEU A 185 11.99 -4.17 19.57
CA LEU A 185 12.95 -5.21 19.92
C LEU A 185 14.40 -4.82 19.67
N ASP A 186 14.67 -3.61 19.15
CA ASP A 186 16.00 -3.14 18.77
C ASP A 186 16.74 -4.13 17.85
N ASP A 187 16.03 -4.62 16.82
CA ASP A 187 16.58 -5.57 15.86
C ASP A 187 17.81 -5.00 15.13
N TYR A 188 17.87 -3.68 14.94
CA TYR A 188 19.06 -3.02 14.41
C TYR A 188 20.26 -3.18 15.35
N GLY A 189 20.13 -2.92 16.66
CA GLY A 189 21.21 -3.11 17.62
C GLY A 189 21.72 -4.57 17.66
N LYS A 190 20.81 -5.53 17.49
CA LYS A 190 21.12 -6.97 17.54
C LYS A 190 21.74 -7.52 16.25
N HIS A 191 21.27 -7.08 15.09
CA HIS A 191 21.60 -7.70 13.81
C HIS A 191 22.21 -6.73 12.79
N GLY A 192 21.87 -5.43 12.87
CA GLY A 192 22.28 -4.42 11.89
C GLY A 192 23.54 -3.64 12.25
N ALA A 193 23.76 -3.33 13.53
CA ALA A 193 24.89 -2.51 13.99
C ALA A 193 26.26 -3.19 13.81
N LEU A 194 26.28 -4.52 13.69
CA LEU A 194 27.49 -5.33 13.47
C LEU A 194 27.81 -5.57 11.99
N ALA A 195 26.84 -5.32 11.09
CA ALA A 195 26.98 -5.56 9.66
C ALA A 195 27.36 -4.27 8.93
N ASN A 196 28.67 -3.98 8.82
CA ASN A 196 29.21 -2.83 8.07
C ASN A 196 29.08 -2.94 6.53
N ASN A 197 28.12 -3.72 6.00
CA ASN A 197 28.05 -4.09 4.59
C ASN A 197 26.80 -3.52 3.91
N PHE A 198 26.71 -2.19 3.80
CA PHE A 198 25.60 -1.51 3.12
C PHE A 198 25.80 -1.32 1.60
N THR A 199 26.65 -2.15 0.97
CA THR A 199 27.01 -2.07 -0.45
C THR A 199 26.03 -2.72 -1.42
N GLU A 200 24.95 -3.35 -0.95
CA GLU A 200 23.99 -4.01 -1.83
C GLU A 200 22.91 -3.05 -2.35
N THR A 201 22.74 -3.03 -3.67
CA THR A 201 21.58 -2.44 -4.34
C THR A 201 20.33 -3.20 -3.94
N LEU A 202 19.26 -2.48 -3.58
CA LEU A 202 17.99 -3.07 -3.19
C LEU A 202 17.46 -4.05 -4.27
N PRO A 203 16.91 -5.21 -3.86
CA PRO A 203 16.27 -6.12 -4.78
C PRO A 203 15.04 -5.46 -5.43
N VAL A 204 14.69 -5.96 -6.61
CA VAL A 204 13.48 -5.53 -7.32
C VAL A 204 12.27 -5.86 -6.44
N PRO A 205 11.36 -4.89 -6.17
CA PRO A 205 10.24 -5.12 -5.27
C PRO A 205 9.32 -6.26 -5.74
N GLU A 206 8.80 -7.07 -4.81
CA GLU A 206 7.95 -8.22 -5.13
C GLU A 206 6.44 -7.93 -4.94
N VAL A 207 5.58 -8.88 -5.34
CA VAL A 207 4.10 -8.75 -5.28
C VAL A 207 3.58 -8.54 -3.85
N ASN A 208 4.29 -9.01 -2.83
CA ASN A 208 3.87 -8.84 -1.43
C ASN A 208 4.02 -7.39 -0.95
N ASP A 209 5.04 -6.66 -1.41
CA ASP A 209 5.23 -5.24 -1.09
C ASP A 209 4.07 -4.41 -1.62
N VAL A 210 3.66 -4.70 -2.86
CA VAL A 210 2.52 -4.07 -3.53
C VAL A 210 1.22 -4.26 -2.74
N LYS A 211 0.98 -5.48 -2.24
CA LYS A 211 -0.19 -5.75 -1.39
C LYS A 211 -0.13 -5.00 -0.06
N SER A 212 1.07 -4.84 0.52
CA SER A 212 1.21 -4.05 1.74
C SER A 212 0.99 -2.56 1.48
N MET A 213 1.43 -2.03 0.34
CA MET A 213 1.18 -0.65 -0.06
C MET A 213 -0.30 -0.37 -0.30
N LEU A 214 -1.03 -1.29 -0.93
CA LEU A 214 -2.49 -1.18 -1.08
C LEU A 214 -3.24 -1.19 0.25
N LYS A 215 -2.64 -1.72 1.32
CA LYS A 215 -3.20 -1.66 2.67
C LYS A 215 -2.90 -0.35 3.38
N ASP A 216 -2.03 0.50 2.84
CA ASP A 216 -1.84 1.85 3.36
C ASP A 216 -3.11 2.66 3.02
N PRO A 217 -3.88 3.12 4.03
CA PRO A 217 -5.12 3.84 3.78
C PRO A 217 -4.94 5.05 2.87
N TYR A 218 -3.80 5.73 2.95
CA TYR A 218 -3.54 6.94 2.16
C TYR A 218 -3.31 6.63 0.67
N ILE A 219 -2.60 5.53 0.36
CA ILE A 219 -2.37 5.08 -1.03
C ILE A 219 -3.69 4.55 -1.60
N PHE A 220 -4.44 3.79 -0.80
CA PHE A 220 -5.73 3.27 -1.22
C PHE A 220 -6.68 4.40 -1.63
N ASP A 221 -6.88 5.39 -0.76
CA ASP A 221 -7.76 6.52 -1.03
C ASP A 221 -7.30 7.34 -2.25
N MET A 222 -5.99 7.49 -2.46
CA MET A 222 -5.45 8.14 -3.66
C MET A 222 -5.72 7.34 -4.93
N LEU A 223 -5.75 6.00 -4.88
CA LEU A 223 -6.04 5.17 -6.05
C LEU A 223 -7.54 5.05 -6.33
N THR A 224 -8.37 5.29 -5.33
CA THR A 224 -9.81 5.04 -5.38
C THR A 224 -10.59 6.36 -5.36
N PHE A 225 -10.68 7.02 -6.52
CA PHE A 225 -11.29 8.35 -6.70
C PHE A 225 -12.84 8.38 -6.80
N THR A 226 -13.58 7.46 -6.16
CA THR A 226 -15.05 7.51 -6.19
C THR A 226 -15.70 6.75 -5.04
N ASP A 227 -16.62 7.38 -4.31
CA ASP A 227 -17.48 6.71 -3.33
C ASP A 227 -18.42 5.64 -3.94
N GLN A 228 -18.79 5.75 -5.23
CA GLN A 228 -19.87 4.92 -5.81
C GLN A 228 -19.48 3.52 -6.31
N TYR A 229 -18.20 3.25 -6.57
CA TYR A 229 -17.74 1.93 -7.06
C TYR A 229 -17.10 1.05 -5.97
N ASN A 230 -16.56 1.66 -4.90
CA ASN A 230 -15.70 0.93 -3.96
C ASN A 230 -16.43 0.00 -2.99
N GLU A 231 -17.57 0.42 -2.42
CA GLU A 231 -18.24 -0.43 -1.44
C GLU A 231 -18.75 -1.72 -2.10
N ARG A 232 -19.35 -1.60 -3.29
CA ARG A 232 -19.83 -2.74 -4.07
C ARG A 232 -18.70 -3.67 -4.50
N ASP A 233 -17.55 -3.14 -4.92
CA ASP A 233 -16.42 -3.96 -5.37
C ASP A 233 -15.65 -4.61 -4.21
N VAL A 234 -15.49 -3.93 -3.07
CA VAL A 234 -14.94 -4.50 -1.83
C VAL A 234 -15.84 -5.60 -1.31
N GLU A 235 -17.15 -5.38 -1.33
CA GLU A 235 -18.15 -6.34 -0.92
C GLU A 235 -18.23 -7.55 -1.87
N ILE A 236 -18.16 -7.33 -3.19
CA ILE A 236 -18.02 -8.41 -4.18
C ILE A 236 -16.73 -9.20 -3.90
N GLY A 237 -15.63 -8.53 -3.58
CA GLY A 237 -14.34 -9.17 -3.25
C GLY A 237 -14.39 -10.04 -1.99
N LEU A 238 -15.09 -9.56 -0.94
CA LEU A 238 -15.36 -10.27 0.30
C LEU A 238 -16.29 -11.46 0.09
N VAL A 239 -17.40 -11.25 -0.62
CA VAL A 239 -18.37 -12.31 -0.97
C VAL A 239 -17.70 -13.40 -1.79
N LYS A 240 -16.88 -13.04 -2.78
CA LYS A 240 -16.15 -14.02 -3.59
C LYS A 240 -15.16 -14.85 -2.77
N HIS A 241 -14.54 -14.27 -1.74
CA HIS A 241 -13.69 -15.02 -0.81
C HIS A 241 -14.50 -15.93 0.12
N VAL A 242 -15.65 -15.46 0.61
CA VAL A 242 -16.57 -16.26 1.45
C VAL A 242 -17.19 -17.40 0.65
N GLU A 243 -17.64 -17.17 -0.58
CA GLU A 243 -18.14 -18.19 -1.50
C GLU A 243 -17.08 -19.25 -1.77
N LYS A 244 -15.84 -18.82 -2.09
CA LYS A 244 -14.74 -19.75 -2.33
C LYS A 244 -14.41 -20.58 -1.08
N PHE A 245 -14.39 -19.94 0.09
CA PHE A 245 -14.17 -20.61 1.38
C PHE A 245 -15.27 -21.64 1.70
N LEU A 246 -16.54 -21.30 1.49
CA LEU A 246 -17.67 -22.18 1.75
C LEU A 246 -17.75 -23.36 0.76
N VAL A 247 -17.35 -23.13 -0.49
CA VAL A 247 -17.21 -24.19 -1.50
C VAL A 247 -16.05 -25.13 -1.18
N GLU A 248 -14.93 -24.61 -0.66
CA GLU A 248 -13.77 -25.41 -0.22
C GLU A 248 -14.06 -26.25 1.04
N MET A 249 -15.05 -25.88 1.86
CA MET A 249 -15.42 -26.57 3.11
C MET A 249 -16.33 -27.81 2.93
N GLY A 250 -16.85 -28.07 1.73
CA GLY A 250 -17.63 -29.27 1.45
C GLY A 250 -19.04 -29.30 2.08
N ALA A 251 -19.75 -30.42 1.90
CA ALA A 251 -21.20 -30.55 2.16
C ALA A 251 -21.58 -30.26 3.63
N GLY A 252 -22.34 -29.17 3.84
CA GLY A 252 -22.83 -28.73 5.15
C GLY A 252 -22.98 -27.22 5.27
N PHE A 253 -22.41 -26.45 4.34
CA PHE A 253 -22.45 -24.99 4.35
C PHE A 253 -23.11 -24.45 3.07
N ALA A 254 -24.05 -23.50 3.21
CA ALA A 254 -24.71 -22.85 2.08
C ALA A 254 -24.63 -21.32 2.24
N PHE A 255 -24.22 -20.62 1.19
CA PHE A 255 -24.23 -19.17 1.11
C PHE A 255 -25.58 -18.70 0.56
N MET A 256 -26.41 -18.02 1.38
CA MET A 256 -27.76 -17.59 0.96
C MET A 256 -27.86 -16.16 0.41
N GLY A 257 -26.74 -15.44 0.28
CA GLY A 257 -26.73 -14.06 -0.27
C GLY A 257 -27.07 -12.97 0.75
N ARG A 258 -27.25 -11.73 0.29
CA ARG A 258 -27.54 -10.53 1.12
C ARG A 258 -29.04 -10.34 1.36
N GLN A 259 -29.38 -9.74 2.51
CA GLN A 259 -30.75 -9.34 2.90
C GLN A 259 -31.80 -10.40 2.59
N TYR A 260 -31.65 -11.54 3.26
CA TYR A 260 -32.63 -12.61 3.12
C TYR A 260 -33.77 -12.39 4.11
N HIS A 261 -34.99 -12.30 3.60
CA HIS A 261 -36.20 -12.33 4.41
C HIS A 261 -36.32 -13.71 5.06
N ILE A 262 -36.13 -13.78 6.37
CA ILE A 262 -36.29 -15.01 7.14
C ILE A 262 -37.59 -14.89 7.94
N GLU A 263 -38.61 -15.62 7.50
CA GLU A 263 -39.86 -15.73 8.23
C GLU A 263 -39.75 -16.92 9.19
N VAL A 264 -39.58 -16.65 10.49
CA VAL A 264 -39.56 -17.69 11.53
C VAL A 264 -40.71 -17.41 12.48
N SER A 265 -41.74 -18.25 12.42
CA SER A 265 -42.84 -18.29 13.38
C SER A 265 -43.59 -16.97 13.59
N GLY A 266 -43.75 -16.16 12.53
CA GLY A 266 -44.70 -15.04 12.49
C GLY A 266 -44.20 -13.69 13.01
N ASP A 267 -42.91 -13.53 13.30
CA ASP A 267 -42.32 -12.24 13.65
C ASP A 267 -41.23 -11.82 12.63
N ASP A 268 -41.31 -10.57 12.18
CA ASP A 268 -40.41 -9.99 11.19
C ASP A 268 -39.08 -9.54 11.82
N TYR A 269 -37.96 -10.05 11.29
CA TYR A 269 -36.63 -9.59 11.65
C TYR A 269 -35.89 -9.10 10.40
N TYR A 270 -35.37 -7.87 10.46
CA TYR A 270 -34.52 -7.26 9.44
C TYR A 270 -33.05 -7.32 9.89
N ASN A 271 -32.17 -7.87 9.07
CA ASN A 271 -30.70 -7.77 9.19
C ASN A 271 -30.08 -7.42 7.83
#